data_AF-A0A838UD52-F1
#
_entry.id   AF-A0A838UD52-F1
#
_cell.length_a   1.000
_cell.length_b   1.000
_cell.length_c   1.000
_cell.angle_alpha   90.00
_cell.angle_beta   90.00
_cell.angle_gamma   90.00
#
_symmetry.space_group_name_H-M   'P 1'
#
loop_
_entity.id
_entity.type
_entity.pdbx_description
1 polymer ?
#
loop_
_entity_poly.entity_id
_entity_poly.type
_entity_poly.pdbx_seq_one_letter_code
_entity_poly.pdbx_strand_id
1 'polypeptide(L)'
;PQTYTVRRVERSAGRTNRLVAAGLRTPPNNIGPRVTPNYEQNLGQPAVYPLPFGGKVFAGTRDEYFYIDLGVFDGLNLRTINQGGPGLFVGNGVDSTQGYNVSTIAIEVPIQGLTRDFSQPTGPTDPKAVIGVWSTASRRSARVINPDGTRAFSGPFVQVSRLGSPLVNELVIPLGLKDAFNSLSPQFDAVAAPAVLDPEFPKIVKFALAAFYGININIPPPPRNDLVQIFATGIPVNAVTGPNYMTFLNSDGQPHEYLRLNTAIPITPIGSINRLGLLGGDVAGMPNGRRPHDDAVDIVLRAAIGGTPFTPATNVFPNSVAGDGVSSNPEGPLLTRFPYLLPPNPGNTPRTSNIRPVTGFSDNEF
;
A
#
# COMPACT_ATOMS: atom_id res chain seq x y z
N PRO A 1 -4.78 -3.64 29.30
CA PRO A 1 -3.72 -3.20 28.34
C PRO A 1 -3.26 -4.41 27.53
N GLN A 2 -3.26 -4.31 26.20
CA GLN A 2 -2.83 -5.40 25.33
C GLN A 2 -1.30 -5.45 25.28
N THR A 3 -0.74 -6.67 25.27
CA THR A 3 0.69 -6.90 25.10
C THR A 3 0.97 -7.70 23.84
N TYR A 4 2.19 -7.57 23.32
CA TYR A 4 2.64 -8.30 22.15
C TYR A 4 4.08 -8.81 22.34
N THR A 5 4.44 -9.75 21.46
CA THR A 5 5.75 -10.39 21.40
C THR A 5 6.28 -10.25 19.99
N VAL A 6 7.57 -9.96 19.85
CA VAL A 6 8.28 -9.91 18.57
C VAL A 6 9.12 -11.18 18.43
N ARG A 7 9.05 -11.82 17.27
CA ARG A 7 9.79 -13.03 16.94
C ARG A 7 10.40 -12.90 15.55
N ARG A 8 11.65 -13.33 15.39
CA ARG A 8 12.31 -13.47 14.09
C ARG A 8 12.19 -14.93 13.66
N VAL A 9 11.69 -15.16 12.45
CA VAL A 9 11.55 -16.50 11.88
C VAL A 9 12.40 -16.61 10.62
N GLU A 10 13.44 -17.43 10.65
CA GLU A 10 14.33 -17.65 9.49
C GLU A 10 14.07 -19.02 8.89
N ARG A 11 13.56 -19.06 7.66
CA ARG A 11 13.22 -20.33 6.98
C ARG A 11 14.45 -21.08 6.46
N SER A 12 15.49 -20.37 6.01
CA SER A 12 16.72 -20.95 5.43
C SER A 12 17.57 -21.73 6.43
N ALA A 13 17.46 -21.44 7.73
CA ALA A 13 18.21 -22.09 8.80
C ALA A 13 17.40 -23.17 9.56
N GLY A 14 16.42 -23.82 8.90
CA GLY A 14 15.60 -24.86 9.54
C GLY A 14 14.43 -24.33 10.38
N ARG A 15 13.86 -23.17 10.01
CA ARG A 15 12.77 -22.48 10.76
C ARG A 15 13.15 -22.21 12.22
N THR A 16 14.16 -21.39 12.43
CA THR A 16 14.48 -20.88 13.78
C THR A 16 13.44 -19.82 14.17
N ASN A 17 12.79 -19.99 15.32
CA ASN A 17 11.84 -19.03 15.88
C ASN A 17 12.46 -18.36 17.11
N ARG A 18 13.21 -17.29 16.86
CA ARG A 18 13.94 -16.57 17.91
C ARG A 18 13.03 -15.51 18.54
N LEU A 19 12.88 -15.59 19.86
CA LEU A 19 12.26 -14.51 20.63
C LEU A 19 13.15 -13.26 20.56
N VAL A 20 12.55 -12.14 20.15
CA VAL A 20 13.21 -10.83 20.03
C VAL A 20 12.92 -9.97 21.25
N ALA A 21 11.63 -9.83 21.58
CA ALA A 21 11.13 -9.06 22.70
C ALA A 21 9.76 -9.61 23.12
N ALA A 22 9.43 -9.54 24.39
CA ALA A 22 8.14 -9.98 24.94
C ALA A 22 7.60 -8.97 25.94
N GLY A 23 6.29 -9.01 26.19
CA GLY A 23 5.65 -8.14 27.18
C GLY A 23 5.58 -6.67 26.79
N LEU A 24 5.83 -6.35 25.52
CA LEU A 24 5.70 -4.99 24.98
C LEU A 24 4.24 -4.58 25.01
N ARG A 25 3.93 -3.34 25.41
CA ARG A 25 2.55 -2.86 25.54
C ARG A 25 2.15 -2.07 24.29
N THR A 26 0.92 -2.25 23.85
CA THR A 26 0.32 -1.29 22.91
C THR A 26 -0.11 -0.04 23.69
N PRO A 27 -0.10 1.15 23.07
CA PRO A 27 -0.77 2.30 23.69
C PRO A 27 -2.28 2.01 23.80
N PRO A 28 -2.99 2.57 24.79
CA PRO A 28 -4.45 2.52 24.84
C PRO A 28 -5.05 3.30 23.67
N ASN A 29 -6.32 3.08 23.36
CA ASN A 29 -7.00 3.86 22.30
C ASN A 29 -7.05 5.35 22.66
N ASN A 30 -6.91 6.23 21.66
CA ASN A 30 -7.08 7.66 21.85
C ASN A 30 -8.57 7.99 22.00
N ILE A 31 -9.01 8.25 23.23
CA ILE A 31 -10.41 8.59 23.50
C ILE A 31 -10.66 10.07 23.23
N GLY A 32 -9.68 10.93 23.50
CA GLY A 32 -9.76 12.38 23.33
C GLY A 32 -9.07 13.14 24.46
N PRO A 33 -8.88 14.45 24.33
CA PRO A 33 -8.00 15.24 25.19
C PRO A 33 -8.37 15.25 26.68
N ARG A 34 -9.62 14.93 27.04
CA ARG A 34 -10.03 14.84 28.46
C ARG A 34 -9.57 13.55 29.15
N VAL A 35 -9.44 12.46 28.40
CA VAL A 35 -9.10 11.13 28.94
C VAL A 35 -7.66 10.75 28.58
N THR A 36 -7.23 11.12 27.38
CA THR A 36 -5.90 10.88 26.83
C THR A 36 -5.25 12.20 26.34
N PRO A 37 -5.03 13.17 27.24
CA PRO A 37 -4.38 14.44 26.90
C PRO A 37 -2.96 14.21 26.37
N ASN A 38 -2.57 14.99 25.35
CA ASN A 38 -1.25 14.92 24.72
C ASN A 38 -0.88 13.48 24.32
N TYR A 39 -1.84 12.75 23.71
CA TYR A 39 -1.77 11.31 23.43
C TYR A 39 -0.41 10.87 22.90
N GLU A 40 0.12 11.54 21.89
CA GLU A 40 1.37 11.14 21.26
C GLU A 40 2.56 11.23 22.21
N GLN A 41 2.65 12.29 23.01
CA GLN A 41 3.72 12.49 23.98
C GLN A 41 3.64 11.48 25.14
N ASN A 42 2.43 11.23 25.64
CA ASN A 42 2.22 10.49 26.88
C ASN A 42 2.00 8.98 26.67
N LEU A 43 1.52 8.57 25.50
CA LEU A 43 1.04 7.21 25.23
C LEU A 43 1.62 6.63 23.95
N GLY A 44 1.54 7.38 22.84
CA GLY A 44 1.99 6.94 21.51
C GLY A 44 3.50 6.71 21.42
N GLN A 45 4.30 7.72 21.74
CA GLN A 45 5.77 7.64 21.70
C GLN A 45 6.37 6.69 22.74
N PRO A 46 5.91 6.67 24.01
CA PRO A 46 6.41 5.71 24.99
C PRO A 46 6.16 4.23 24.64
N ALA A 47 5.28 3.95 23.67
CA ALA A 47 5.02 2.60 23.16
C ALA A 47 5.92 2.21 21.96
N VAL A 48 6.93 3.02 21.63
CA VAL A 48 8.02 2.67 20.71
C VAL A 48 9.14 2.01 21.51
N TYR A 49 9.48 0.78 21.17
CA TYR A 49 10.47 -0.01 21.89
C TYR A 49 11.72 -0.25 21.03
N PRO A 50 12.94 -0.01 21.54
CA PRO A 50 14.16 -0.41 20.86
C PRO A 50 14.27 -1.94 20.84
N LEU A 51 14.91 -2.47 19.78
CA LEU A 51 15.17 -3.90 19.65
C LEU A 51 16.64 -4.23 19.95
N PRO A 52 16.95 -5.42 20.53
CA PRO A 52 18.31 -5.79 20.95
C PRO A 52 19.37 -5.84 19.82
N PHE A 53 18.96 -5.91 18.55
CA PHE A 53 19.85 -6.00 17.38
C PHE A 53 19.94 -4.68 16.61
N GLY A 54 19.47 -3.59 17.22
CA GLY A 54 19.23 -2.33 16.54
C GLY A 54 17.83 -2.28 15.92
N GLY A 55 17.39 -1.05 15.65
CA GLY A 55 16.03 -0.78 15.21
C GLY A 55 15.04 -0.63 16.37
N LYS A 56 13.76 -0.56 16.01
CA LYS A 56 12.64 -0.28 16.91
C LYS A 56 11.35 -0.90 16.41
N VAL A 57 10.41 -1.10 17.32
CA VAL A 57 9.09 -1.66 17.04
C VAL A 57 8.00 -0.80 17.66
N PHE A 58 6.86 -0.74 16.99
CA PHE A 58 5.63 -0.16 17.50
C PHE A 58 4.46 -1.05 17.07
N ALA A 59 3.51 -1.27 17.99
CA ALA A 59 2.21 -1.85 17.67
C ALA A 59 1.12 -1.05 18.39
N GLY A 60 0.14 -0.56 17.64
CA GLY A 60 -0.94 0.26 18.17
C GLY A 60 -1.74 0.94 17.07
N THR A 61 -2.79 1.67 17.45
CA THR A 61 -3.60 2.44 16.49
C THR A 61 -2.84 3.67 16.01
N ARG A 62 -2.91 3.92 14.70
CA ARG A 62 -2.46 5.15 14.04
C ARG A 62 -3.56 5.62 13.10
N ASP A 63 -3.46 6.87 12.71
CA ASP A 63 -4.24 7.43 11.61
C ASP A 63 -4.00 6.63 10.31
N GLU A 64 -5.04 6.40 9.51
CA GLU A 64 -4.89 5.79 8.19
C GLU A 64 -4.28 6.82 7.22
N TYR A 65 -3.18 6.45 6.58
CA TYR A 65 -2.44 7.33 5.66
C TYR A 65 -2.43 6.79 4.22
N PHE A 66 -3.18 5.72 3.96
CA PHE A 66 -3.55 5.28 2.63
C PHE A 66 -4.80 6.04 2.18
N TYR A 67 -4.60 7.33 1.89
CA TYR A 67 -5.66 8.19 1.36
C TYR A 67 -6.08 7.69 -0.03
N ILE A 68 -7.39 7.56 -0.24
CA ILE A 68 -7.97 6.99 -1.46
C ILE A 68 -9.44 7.43 -1.63
N ASP A 69 -9.86 7.78 -2.83
CA ASP A 69 -11.30 7.86 -3.18
C ASP A 69 -11.79 6.50 -3.71
N LEU A 70 -12.44 5.72 -2.84
CA LEU A 70 -13.01 4.42 -3.22
C LEU A 70 -14.11 4.54 -4.29
N GLY A 71 -14.74 5.71 -4.43
CA GLY A 71 -15.70 5.96 -5.50
C GLY A 71 -15.10 5.84 -6.90
N VAL A 72 -13.80 6.09 -7.08
CA VAL A 72 -13.12 5.86 -8.36
C VAL A 72 -13.14 4.38 -8.75
N PHE A 73 -13.12 3.48 -7.76
CA PHE A 73 -13.06 2.04 -7.98
C PHE A 73 -14.42 1.34 -7.89
N ASP A 74 -15.39 1.93 -7.19
CA ASP A 74 -16.78 1.46 -7.09
C ASP A 74 -17.64 2.07 -8.21
N GLY A 75 -17.40 1.63 -9.44
CA GLY A 75 -18.21 2.01 -10.61
C GLY A 75 -17.75 3.27 -11.38
N LEU A 76 -16.49 3.71 -11.20
CA LEU A 76 -15.93 4.91 -11.86
C LEU A 76 -16.78 6.16 -11.57
N ASN A 77 -17.07 6.37 -10.29
CA ASN A 77 -18.01 7.38 -9.82
C ASN A 77 -17.63 8.79 -10.30
N LEU A 78 -18.65 9.50 -10.78
CA LEU A 78 -18.63 10.68 -11.65
C LEU A 78 -18.02 11.96 -11.03
N ARG A 79 -17.67 11.96 -9.74
CA ARG A 79 -17.19 13.17 -9.03
C ARG A 79 -15.79 13.59 -9.44
N THR A 80 -14.97 12.62 -9.83
CA THR A 80 -13.54 12.76 -10.12
C THR A 80 -13.25 13.10 -11.58
N ILE A 81 -14.17 12.81 -12.49
CA ILE A 81 -14.06 13.16 -13.91
C ILE A 81 -14.50 14.62 -14.09
N ASN A 82 -13.57 15.53 -13.79
CA ASN A 82 -13.79 16.95 -13.92
C ASN A 82 -13.87 17.33 -15.41
N GLN A 83 -15.03 17.76 -15.90
CA GLN A 83 -15.23 18.17 -17.31
C GLN A 83 -14.49 19.48 -17.68
N GLY A 84 -13.60 20.00 -16.83
CA GLY A 84 -12.85 21.24 -17.09
C GLY A 84 -11.51 21.38 -16.35
N GLY A 85 -10.95 20.31 -15.78
CA GLY A 85 -9.67 20.33 -15.03
C GLY A 85 -8.56 19.52 -15.72
N PRO A 86 -7.27 19.74 -15.37
CA PRO A 86 -6.14 19.10 -16.04
C PRO A 86 -5.92 17.65 -15.54
N GLY A 87 -6.79 16.72 -15.95
CA GLY A 87 -6.51 15.28 -15.95
C GLY A 87 -7.72 14.37 -15.73
N LEU A 88 -7.47 13.05 -15.76
CA LEU A 88 -8.47 12.03 -15.53
C LEU A 88 -8.59 11.73 -14.02
N PHE A 89 -9.80 11.81 -13.47
CA PHE A 89 -10.11 11.59 -12.05
C PHE A 89 -9.60 12.68 -11.04
N VAL A 90 -9.05 13.82 -11.51
CA VAL A 90 -8.34 14.80 -10.64
C VAL A 90 -9.20 15.92 -9.99
N GLY A 91 -10.53 15.85 -10.01
CA GLY A 91 -11.39 16.87 -9.37
C GLY A 91 -12.21 16.35 -8.19
N ASN A 92 -12.28 17.07 -7.06
CA ASN A 92 -13.22 16.78 -5.97
C ASN A 92 -13.14 15.35 -5.38
N GLY A 93 -11.96 14.71 -5.41
CA GLY A 93 -11.74 13.43 -4.74
C GLY A 93 -12.08 13.53 -3.25
N VAL A 94 -12.74 12.51 -2.72
CA VAL A 94 -13.06 12.41 -1.29
C VAL A 94 -12.23 11.29 -0.71
N ASP A 95 -11.33 11.63 0.22
CA ASP A 95 -10.62 10.63 0.99
C ASP A 95 -11.62 9.79 1.79
N SER A 96 -11.82 8.56 1.32
CA SER A 96 -12.75 7.59 1.89
C SER A 96 -12.26 7.04 3.22
N THR A 97 -10.97 7.23 3.51
CA THR A 97 -10.29 6.82 4.74
C THR A 97 -10.10 7.96 5.74
N GLN A 98 -10.54 9.16 5.40
CA GLN A 98 -10.49 10.31 6.30
C GLN A 98 -11.11 9.99 7.67
N GLY A 99 -10.38 10.31 8.73
CA GLY A 99 -10.78 10.13 10.13
C GLY A 99 -10.80 8.68 10.60
N TYR A 100 -10.35 7.71 9.77
CA TYR A 100 -10.19 6.34 10.20
C TYR A 100 -8.88 6.13 10.96
N ASN A 101 -8.91 5.16 11.87
CA ASN A 101 -7.72 4.67 12.55
C ASN A 101 -7.50 3.22 12.14
N VAL A 102 -6.25 2.86 11.91
CA VAL A 102 -5.83 1.48 11.63
C VAL A 102 -4.87 0.93 12.67
N SER A 103 -4.95 -0.38 12.88
CA SER A 103 -3.99 -1.09 13.71
C SER A 103 -2.68 -1.22 12.95
N THR A 104 -1.65 -0.52 13.41
CA THR A 104 -0.33 -0.49 12.78
C THR A 104 0.63 -1.41 13.53
N ILE A 105 1.40 -2.17 12.75
CA ILE A 105 2.66 -2.77 13.20
C ILE A 105 3.76 -2.13 12.39
N ALA A 106 4.67 -1.42 13.06
CA ALA A 106 5.84 -0.81 12.44
C ALA A 106 7.10 -1.47 13.01
N ILE A 107 8.04 -1.81 12.13
CA ILE A 107 9.30 -2.46 12.51
C ILE A 107 10.41 -1.78 11.71
N GLU A 108 11.40 -1.23 12.42
CA GLU A 108 12.65 -0.80 11.84
C GLU A 108 13.68 -1.93 12.00
N VAL A 109 14.29 -2.32 10.88
CA VAL A 109 15.28 -3.39 10.81
C VAL A 109 16.54 -2.82 10.15
N PRO A 110 17.74 -3.02 10.73
CA PRO A 110 18.99 -2.69 10.05
C PRO A 110 19.09 -3.38 8.69
N ILE A 111 19.68 -2.72 7.69
CA ILE A 111 19.80 -3.25 6.31
C ILE A 111 20.49 -4.62 6.30
N GLN A 112 21.55 -4.78 7.10
CA GLN A 112 22.28 -6.05 7.24
C GLN A 112 21.40 -7.17 7.85
N GLY A 113 20.29 -6.83 8.51
CA GLY A 113 19.32 -7.82 9.00
C GLY A 113 18.37 -8.34 7.91
N LEU A 114 18.33 -7.66 6.76
CA LEU A 114 17.43 -7.93 5.63
C LEU A 114 18.13 -8.57 4.44
N THR A 115 19.40 -8.23 4.19
CA THR A 115 20.17 -8.74 3.06
C THR A 115 20.58 -10.20 3.27
N ARG A 116 20.66 -10.96 2.16
CA ARG A 116 20.87 -12.41 2.18
C ARG A 116 22.17 -12.86 2.85
N ASP A 117 23.21 -12.04 2.79
CA ASP A 117 24.55 -12.34 3.33
C ASP A 117 24.91 -11.49 4.57
N PHE A 118 23.92 -10.80 5.13
CA PHE A 118 24.06 -9.94 6.30
C PHE A 118 25.07 -8.79 6.11
N SER A 119 25.22 -8.29 4.88
CA SER A 119 26.09 -7.16 4.56
C SER A 119 25.30 -5.93 4.06
N GLN A 120 25.90 -4.75 4.14
CA GLN A 120 25.34 -3.55 3.51
C GLN A 120 25.67 -3.59 2.01
N PRO A 121 24.68 -3.46 1.10
CA PRO A 121 24.97 -3.44 -0.32
C PRO A 121 25.80 -2.21 -0.70
N THR A 122 26.64 -2.36 -1.72
CA THR A 122 27.61 -1.31 -2.12
C THR A 122 27.03 -0.25 -3.06
N GLY A 123 25.89 -0.55 -3.71
CA GLY A 123 25.19 0.39 -4.57
C GLY A 123 23.88 -0.19 -5.15
N PRO A 124 23.10 0.62 -5.87
CA PRO A 124 21.77 0.23 -6.39
C PRO A 124 21.79 -0.98 -7.32
N THR A 125 22.91 -1.29 -7.97
CA THR A 125 23.02 -2.43 -8.90
C THR A 125 23.68 -3.66 -8.28
N ASP A 126 23.99 -3.61 -6.98
CA ASP A 126 24.48 -4.79 -6.25
C ASP A 126 23.39 -5.88 -6.28
N PRO A 127 23.71 -7.13 -6.70
CA PRO A 127 22.75 -8.23 -6.73
C PRO A 127 22.05 -8.53 -5.39
N LYS A 128 22.60 -8.03 -4.28
CA LYS A 128 22.08 -8.21 -2.92
C LYS A 128 21.22 -7.03 -2.44
N ALA A 129 21.13 -5.96 -3.23
CA ALA A 129 20.48 -4.73 -2.83
C ALA A 129 18.95 -4.84 -2.77
N VAL A 130 18.36 -5.73 -3.57
CA VAL A 130 16.90 -5.83 -3.68
C VAL A 130 16.36 -6.95 -2.81
N ILE A 131 15.36 -6.60 -1.99
CA ILE A 131 14.52 -7.54 -1.25
C ILE A 131 13.08 -7.49 -1.76
N GLY A 132 12.38 -8.61 -1.68
CA GLY A 132 10.93 -8.69 -1.92
C GLY A 132 10.18 -8.81 -0.59
N VAL A 133 9.17 -7.96 -0.39
CA VAL A 133 8.33 -7.96 0.81
C VAL A 133 6.89 -8.18 0.41
N TRP A 134 6.18 -9.02 1.15
CA TRP A 134 4.73 -9.13 1.07
C TRP A 134 4.17 -9.44 2.44
N SER A 135 2.89 -9.11 2.62
CA SER A 135 2.13 -9.37 3.82
C SER A 135 1.09 -10.45 3.55
N THR A 136 0.68 -11.16 4.59
CA THR A 136 -0.40 -12.14 4.53
C THR A 136 -1.32 -11.95 5.73
N ALA A 137 -2.62 -12.10 5.52
CA ALA A 137 -3.58 -12.27 6.58
C ALA A 137 -4.00 -13.75 6.61
N SER A 138 -3.92 -14.35 7.80
CA SER A 138 -4.34 -15.74 8.00
C SER A 138 -5.47 -15.84 9.01
N ARG A 139 -6.29 -16.90 8.88
CA ARG A 139 -7.35 -17.27 9.82
C ARG A 139 -7.23 -18.75 10.17
N ARG A 140 -7.72 -19.15 11.34
CA ARG A 140 -7.87 -20.57 11.68
C ARG A 140 -8.89 -21.19 10.71
N SER A 141 -8.57 -22.38 10.20
CA SER A 141 -9.39 -23.09 9.19
C SER A 141 -10.79 -23.47 9.67
N ALA A 142 -10.99 -23.65 10.98
CA ALA A 142 -12.30 -23.92 11.55
C ALA A 142 -12.72 -22.81 12.52
N ARG A 143 -13.97 -22.37 12.40
CA ARG A 143 -14.66 -21.47 13.32
C ARG A 143 -16.00 -22.11 13.72
N VAL A 144 -16.20 -22.30 15.01
CA VAL A 144 -17.48 -22.76 15.58
C VAL A 144 -18.11 -21.59 16.33
N ILE A 145 -19.38 -21.31 16.06
CA ILE A 145 -20.19 -20.38 16.84
C ILE A 145 -20.95 -21.20 17.86
N ASN A 146 -20.71 -20.95 19.15
CA ASN A 146 -21.35 -21.67 20.23
C ASN A 146 -22.75 -21.10 20.51
N PRO A 147 -23.66 -21.87 21.14
CA PRO A 147 -25.00 -21.40 21.50
C PRO A 147 -25.02 -20.15 22.40
N ASP A 148 -23.95 -19.91 23.15
CA ASP A 148 -23.77 -18.74 24.03
C ASP A 148 -23.27 -17.48 23.28
N GLY A 149 -23.14 -17.54 21.95
CA GLY A 149 -22.65 -16.45 21.11
C GLY A 149 -21.12 -16.32 21.06
N THR A 150 -20.38 -17.13 21.81
CA THR A 150 -18.91 -17.17 21.73
C THR A 150 -18.43 -17.87 20.45
N ARG A 151 -17.16 -17.65 20.09
CA ARG A 151 -16.55 -18.21 18.88
C ARG A 151 -15.32 -19.02 19.26
N ALA A 152 -15.28 -20.30 18.90
CA ALA A 152 -14.10 -21.14 19.02
C ALA A 152 -13.39 -21.25 17.65
N PHE A 153 -12.06 -21.22 17.67
CA PHE A 153 -11.23 -21.28 16.47
C PHE A 153 -10.21 -22.41 16.59
N SER A 154 -10.14 -23.30 15.60
CA SER A 154 -9.28 -24.49 15.61
C SER A 154 -8.68 -24.80 14.24
N GLY A 155 -7.78 -25.79 14.18
CA GLY A 155 -7.07 -26.18 12.96
C GLY A 155 -5.88 -25.27 12.59
N PRO A 156 -5.18 -25.54 11.47
CA PRO A 156 -4.07 -24.71 11.00
C PRO A 156 -4.53 -23.30 10.59
N PHE A 157 -3.58 -22.37 10.58
CA PHE A 157 -3.76 -21.07 9.94
C PHE A 157 -3.74 -21.23 8.42
N VAL A 158 -4.73 -20.65 7.74
CA VAL A 158 -4.87 -20.60 6.28
C VAL A 158 -4.81 -19.14 5.86
N GLN A 159 -4.02 -18.86 4.83
CA GLN A 159 -3.95 -17.54 4.22
C GLN A 159 -5.29 -17.23 3.54
N VAL A 160 -5.88 -16.08 3.88
CA VAL A 160 -7.13 -15.61 3.30
C VAL A 160 -6.97 -14.33 2.49
N SER A 161 -5.81 -13.67 2.63
CA SER A 161 -5.44 -12.48 1.89
C SER A 161 -3.92 -12.33 1.91
N ARG A 162 -3.39 -11.68 0.88
CA ARG A 162 -2.01 -11.24 0.81
C ARG A 162 -1.91 -9.96 0.02
N LEU A 163 -0.82 -9.24 0.21
CA LEU A 163 -0.51 -8.04 -0.56
C LEU A 163 0.99 -7.79 -0.56
N GLY A 164 1.58 -7.64 -1.75
CA GLY A 164 2.88 -7.01 -1.96
C GLY A 164 2.69 -5.53 -2.29
N SER A 165 2.55 -5.24 -3.58
CA SER A 165 2.32 -3.94 -4.16
C SER A 165 0.86 -3.51 -3.98
N PRO A 166 0.59 -2.26 -3.57
CA PRO A 166 -0.77 -1.75 -3.44
C PRO A 166 -1.58 -1.93 -4.74
N LEU A 167 -2.89 -2.17 -4.60
CA LEU A 167 -3.86 -2.12 -5.69
C LEU A 167 -3.71 -3.18 -6.80
N VAL A 168 -2.75 -4.12 -6.69
CA VAL A 168 -2.62 -5.21 -7.68
C VAL A 168 -3.82 -6.16 -7.59
N ASN A 169 -4.21 -6.56 -6.38
CA ASN A 169 -5.40 -7.37 -6.14
C ASN A 169 -6.70 -6.59 -6.40
N GLU A 170 -6.71 -5.26 -6.39
CA GLU A 170 -7.88 -4.45 -6.74
C GLU A 170 -8.04 -4.21 -8.24
N LEU A 171 -6.97 -3.80 -8.93
CA LEU A 171 -7.02 -3.24 -10.31
C LEU A 171 -6.39 -4.13 -11.38
N VAL A 172 -5.49 -5.03 -11.02
CA VAL A 172 -4.79 -5.88 -12.00
C VAL A 172 -5.42 -7.26 -12.04
N ILE A 173 -5.70 -7.84 -10.88
CA ILE A 173 -6.33 -9.16 -10.77
C ILE A 173 -7.86 -9.06 -10.92
N PRO A 174 -8.46 -9.79 -11.89
CA PRO A 174 -9.91 -9.81 -12.09
C PRO A 174 -10.66 -10.25 -10.84
N LEU A 175 -11.86 -9.68 -10.63
CA LEU A 175 -12.70 -9.96 -9.45
C LEU A 175 -12.93 -11.47 -9.23
N GLY A 176 -13.22 -12.23 -10.28
CA GLY A 176 -13.47 -13.66 -10.21
C GLY A 176 -12.26 -14.50 -9.79
N LEU A 177 -11.05 -13.94 -9.82
CA LEU A 177 -9.80 -14.61 -9.45
C LEU A 177 -9.21 -14.08 -8.13
N LYS A 178 -9.81 -13.06 -7.51
CA LYS A 178 -9.24 -12.39 -6.32
C LYS A 178 -9.06 -13.36 -5.16
N ASP A 179 -10.05 -14.19 -4.84
CA ASP A 179 -9.96 -15.14 -3.73
C ASP A 179 -8.87 -16.19 -3.96
N ALA A 180 -8.77 -16.70 -5.19
CA ALA A 180 -7.71 -17.62 -5.58
C ALA A 180 -6.34 -16.95 -5.41
N PHE A 181 -6.14 -15.76 -6.01
CA PHE A 181 -4.90 -15.00 -5.90
C PHE A 181 -4.52 -14.69 -4.44
N ASN A 182 -5.49 -14.29 -3.62
CA ASN A 182 -5.35 -13.99 -2.20
C ASN A 182 -4.95 -15.21 -1.35
N SER A 183 -5.30 -16.42 -1.80
CA SER A 183 -4.92 -17.68 -1.15
C SER A 183 -3.52 -18.17 -1.53
N LEU A 184 -2.96 -17.69 -2.65
CA LEU A 184 -1.68 -18.15 -3.17
C LEU A 184 -0.49 -17.50 -2.47
N SER A 185 0.60 -18.26 -2.33
CA SER A 185 1.91 -17.69 -2.03
C SER A 185 2.52 -17.10 -3.31
N PRO A 186 3.28 -15.98 -3.24
CA PRO A 186 3.86 -15.35 -4.44
C PRO A 186 4.72 -16.26 -5.32
N GLN A 187 5.27 -17.35 -4.77
CA GLN A 187 5.98 -18.37 -5.55
C GLN A 187 5.13 -19.03 -6.65
N PHE A 188 3.80 -18.90 -6.60
CA PHE A 188 2.86 -19.46 -7.57
C PHE A 188 2.22 -18.40 -8.47
N ASP A 189 2.71 -17.15 -8.45
CA ASP A 189 2.07 -16.02 -9.16
C ASP A 189 2.12 -16.09 -10.68
N ALA A 190 2.96 -16.96 -11.24
CA ALA A 190 2.98 -17.23 -12.67
C ALA A 190 1.59 -17.61 -13.23
N VAL A 191 0.71 -18.21 -12.42
CA VAL A 191 -0.68 -18.52 -12.82
C VAL A 191 -1.53 -17.27 -13.06
N ALA A 192 -1.17 -16.13 -12.46
CA ALA A 192 -1.85 -14.86 -12.62
C ALA A 192 -1.25 -14.01 -13.75
N ALA A 193 -0.15 -14.44 -14.38
CA ALA A 193 0.52 -13.68 -15.44
C ALA A 193 -0.42 -13.26 -16.60
N PRO A 194 -1.38 -14.08 -17.08
CA PRO A 194 -2.32 -13.64 -18.11
C PRO A 194 -3.13 -12.41 -17.71
N ALA A 195 -3.56 -12.31 -16.45
CA ALA A 195 -4.31 -11.16 -15.94
C ALA A 195 -3.46 -9.89 -15.85
N VAL A 196 -2.16 -10.02 -15.54
CA VAL A 196 -1.23 -8.88 -15.51
C VAL A 196 -0.85 -8.43 -16.92
N LEU A 197 -0.69 -9.38 -17.85
CA LEU A 197 -0.33 -9.11 -19.25
C LEU A 197 -1.48 -8.50 -20.07
N ASP A 198 -2.73 -8.78 -19.69
CA ASP A 198 -3.92 -8.24 -20.34
C ASP A 198 -5.00 -7.81 -19.33
N PRO A 199 -4.74 -6.74 -18.55
CA PRO A 199 -5.61 -6.34 -17.44
C PRO A 199 -6.96 -5.78 -17.92
N GLU A 200 -8.03 -6.15 -17.22
CA GLU A 200 -9.40 -5.72 -17.53
C GLU A 200 -9.66 -4.26 -17.16
N PHE A 201 -9.13 -3.80 -16.03
CA PHE A 201 -9.38 -2.45 -15.51
C PHE A 201 -9.13 -1.32 -16.52
N PRO A 202 -7.98 -1.21 -17.22
CA PRO A 202 -7.78 -0.13 -18.19
C PRO A 202 -8.74 -0.20 -19.38
N LYS A 203 -9.23 -1.40 -19.76
CA LYS A 203 -10.24 -1.56 -20.80
C LYS A 203 -11.60 -1.04 -20.33
N ILE A 204 -11.97 -1.34 -19.08
CA ILE A 204 -13.20 -0.84 -18.44
C ILE A 204 -13.15 0.69 -18.32
N VAL A 205 -12.02 1.24 -17.85
CA VAL A 205 -11.80 2.70 -17.78
C VAL A 205 -11.96 3.32 -19.16
N LYS A 206 -11.26 2.79 -20.18
CA LYS A 206 -11.37 3.30 -21.57
C LYS A 206 -12.82 3.28 -22.07
N PHE A 207 -13.52 2.16 -21.86
CA PHE A 207 -14.92 2.02 -22.28
C PHE A 207 -15.83 3.02 -21.58
N ALA A 208 -15.76 3.10 -20.25
CA ALA A 208 -16.63 3.96 -19.46
C ALA A 208 -16.41 5.44 -19.77
N LEU A 209 -15.16 5.86 -19.98
CA LEU A 209 -14.84 7.23 -20.39
C LEU A 209 -15.41 7.59 -21.74
N ALA A 210 -15.31 6.69 -22.72
CA ALA A 210 -15.91 6.90 -24.03
C ALA A 210 -17.44 6.91 -23.95
N ALA A 211 -18.04 5.93 -23.26
CA ALA A 211 -19.49 5.71 -23.22
C ALA A 211 -20.25 6.77 -22.41
N PHE A 212 -19.72 7.19 -21.26
CA PHE A 212 -20.43 8.09 -20.34
C PHE A 212 -19.97 9.55 -20.44
N TYR A 213 -18.79 9.80 -20.99
CA TYR A 213 -18.19 11.15 -20.99
C TYR A 213 -17.66 11.60 -22.36
N GLY A 214 -17.71 10.74 -23.39
CA GLY A 214 -17.13 11.07 -24.70
C GLY A 214 -15.61 11.27 -24.69
N ILE A 215 -14.92 10.83 -23.62
CA ILE A 215 -13.48 10.95 -23.46
C ILE A 215 -12.82 9.69 -24.01
N ASN A 216 -12.05 9.84 -25.09
CA ASN A 216 -11.28 8.75 -25.65
C ASN A 216 -9.86 8.76 -25.09
N ILE A 217 -9.46 7.66 -24.47
CA ILE A 217 -8.07 7.42 -24.04
C ILE A 217 -7.44 6.29 -24.84
N ASN A 218 -6.13 6.39 -25.04
CA ASN A 218 -5.31 5.29 -25.55
C ASN A 218 -4.70 4.54 -24.38
N ILE A 219 -4.78 3.22 -24.39
CA ILE A 219 -4.12 2.35 -23.42
C ILE A 219 -3.12 1.46 -24.16
N PRO A 220 -1.99 1.07 -23.56
CA PRO A 220 -1.04 0.19 -24.21
C PRO A 220 -1.69 -1.16 -24.53
N PRO A 221 -1.45 -1.73 -25.73
CA PRO A 221 -1.96 -3.05 -26.07
C PRO A 221 -1.27 -4.13 -25.23
N PRO A 222 -1.94 -5.28 -24.97
CA PRO A 222 -1.25 -6.45 -24.45
C PRO A 222 -0.20 -6.97 -25.46
N PRO A 223 0.89 -7.61 -25.00
CA PRO A 223 1.22 -7.92 -23.61
C PRO A 223 1.77 -6.72 -22.82
N ARG A 224 1.21 -6.45 -21.63
CA ARG A 224 1.62 -5.40 -20.68
C ARG A 224 2.85 -5.80 -19.86
N ASN A 225 3.98 -5.97 -20.54
CA ASN A 225 5.26 -6.31 -19.92
C ASN A 225 5.76 -5.24 -18.94
N ASP A 226 5.35 -3.98 -19.13
CA ASP A 226 5.60 -2.89 -18.18
C ASP A 226 4.97 -3.16 -16.82
N LEU A 227 3.74 -3.69 -16.76
CA LEU A 227 3.08 -4.05 -15.50
C LEU A 227 3.74 -5.24 -14.82
N VAL A 228 4.20 -6.23 -15.61
CA VAL A 228 4.99 -7.35 -15.09
C VAL A 228 6.29 -6.85 -14.46
N GLN A 229 6.97 -5.89 -15.09
CA GLN A 229 8.18 -5.27 -14.52
C GLN A 229 7.88 -4.47 -13.26
N ILE A 230 6.84 -3.63 -13.27
CA ILE A 230 6.49 -2.76 -12.15
C ILE A 230 6.04 -3.56 -10.92
N PHE A 231 5.18 -4.58 -11.10
CA PHE A 231 4.54 -5.28 -9.98
C PHE A 231 5.11 -6.66 -9.66
N ALA A 232 5.78 -7.32 -10.61
CA ALA A 232 6.04 -8.76 -10.49
C ALA A 232 7.50 -9.19 -10.65
N THR A 233 8.33 -8.58 -11.49
CA THR A 233 9.77 -8.94 -11.58
C THR A 233 10.68 -7.89 -10.97
N GLY A 234 10.19 -6.65 -10.87
CA GLY A 234 11.01 -5.48 -10.63
C GLY A 234 11.63 -4.95 -11.92
N ILE A 235 12.11 -3.71 -11.84
CA ILE A 235 12.64 -2.95 -12.96
C ILE A 235 14.15 -3.18 -13.03
N PRO A 236 14.68 -3.77 -14.11
CA PRO A 236 16.12 -3.89 -14.32
C PRO A 236 16.73 -2.52 -14.66
N VAL A 237 18.05 -2.40 -14.59
CA VAL A 237 18.75 -1.23 -15.14
C VAL A 237 18.34 -1.05 -16.61
N ASN A 238 17.89 0.16 -16.94
CA ASN A 238 17.38 0.47 -18.28
C ASN A 238 17.52 1.97 -18.57
N ALA A 239 17.19 2.39 -19.80
CA ALA A 239 17.30 3.77 -20.25
C ALA A 239 16.28 4.72 -19.58
N VAL A 240 15.15 4.23 -19.10
CA VAL A 240 14.09 5.02 -18.44
C VAL A 240 14.55 5.48 -17.05
N THR A 241 15.14 4.57 -16.27
CA THR A 241 15.55 4.85 -14.88
C THR A 241 17.04 5.13 -14.72
N GLY A 242 17.84 4.88 -15.76
CA GLY A 242 19.28 5.08 -15.75
C GLY A 242 20.06 3.98 -15.02
N PRO A 243 21.40 4.13 -14.93
CA PRO A 243 22.30 3.09 -14.42
C PRO A 243 22.25 2.89 -12.89
N ASN A 244 21.69 3.85 -12.16
CA ASN A 244 21.71 3.88 -10.69
C ASN A 244 20.36 3.50 -10.06
N TYR A 245 19.53 2.75 -10.79
CA TYR A 245 18.24 2.27 -10.31
C TYR A 245 18.01 0.84 -10.74
N MET A 246 17.60 0.00 -9.77
CA MET A 246 17.19 -1.36 -10.01
C MET A 246 16.26 -1.82 -8.90
N THR A 247 15.12 -2.39 -9.24
CA THR A 247 14.28 -3.17 -8.30
C THR A 247 14.15 -4.61 -8.75
N PHE A 248 14.87 -5.02 -9.79
CA PHE A 248 14.82 -6.37 -10.33
C PHE A 248 15.22 -7.43 -9.31
N LEU A 249 14.28 -8.34 -9.03
CA LEU A 249 14.47 -9.52 -8.20
C LEU A 249 13.63 -10.64 -8.81
N ASN A 250 14.29 -11.46 -9.63
CA ASN A 250 13.71 -12.60 -10.32
C ASN A 250 14.74 -13.73 -10.40
N SER A 251 15.12 -14.27 -9.23
CA SER A 251 16.20 -15.24 -9.13
C SER A 251 15.84 -16.65 -9.64
N ASP A 252 14.55 -16.95 -9.81
CA ASP A 252 14.04 -18.25 -10.26
C ASP A 252 13.39 -18.19 -11.66
N GLY A 253 13.44 -17.04 -12.32
CA GLY A 253 12.86 -16.82 -13.64
C GLY A 253 11.34 -16.61 -13.64
N GLN A 254 10.69 -16.57 -12.47
CA GLN A 254 9.24 -16.39 -12.35
C GLN A 254 8.83 -14.99 -11.86
N PRO A 255 7.69 -14.46 -12.34
CA PRO A 255 7.10 -13.27 -11.77
C PRO A 255 6.52 -13.57 -10.38
N HIS A 256 6.77 -12.67 -9.42
CA HIS A 256 6.23 -12.72 -8.07
C HIS A 256 5.72 -11.35 -7.64
N GLU A 257 4.48 -11.26 -7.22
CA GLU A 257 3.92 -10.03 -6.68
C GLU A 257 4.53 -9.76 -5.29
N TYR A 258 5.50 -8.85 -5.26
CA TYR A 258 6.22 -8.38 -4.08
C TYR A 258 6.32 -6.86 -4.13
N LEU A 259 6.23 -6.22 -2.97
CA LEU A 259 6.76 -4.87 -2.78
C LEU A 259 8.29 -4.96 -2.73
N ARG A 260 8.94 -4.55 -3.81
CA ARG A 260 10.40 -4.66 -3.97
C ARG A 260 11.09 -3.42 -3.44
N LEU A 261 12.06 -3.58 -2.56
CA LEU A 261 12.87 -2.49 -2.04
C LEU A 261 14.34 -2.73 -2.34
N ASN A 262 14.96 -1.79 -3.02
CA ASN A 262 16.40 -1.66 -3.12
C ASN A 262 16.93 -0.89 -1.90
N THR A 263 17.58 -1.60 -0.99
CA THR A 263 18.12 -1.04 0.26
C THR A 263 19.40 -0.22 0.07
N ALA A 264 19.89 -0.10 -1.16
CA ALA A 264 21.09 0.67 -1.50
C ALA A 264 20.77 2.01 -2.17
N ILE A 265 19.52 2.21 -2.62
CA ILE A 265 19.07 3.52 -3.11
C ILE A 265 18.99 4.47 -1.89
N PRO A 266 19.67 5.63 -1.92
CA PRO A 266 19.63 6.60 -0.83
C PRO A 266 18.20 7.06 -0.54
N ILE A 267 17.89 7.29 0.73
CA ILE A 267 16.60 7.86 1.12
C ILE A 267 16.47 9.30 0.60
N THR A 268 15.28 9.65 0.13
CA THR A 268 14.94 11.05 -0.15
C THR A 268 14.65 11.77 1.18
N PRO A 269 15.29 12.92 1.46
CA PRO A 269 14.98 13.71 2.64
C PRO A 269 13.49 14.06 2.69
N ILE A 270 12.87 14.06 3.87
CA ILE A 270 11.41 14.21 4.03
C ILE A 270 10.86 15.45 3.31
N GLY A 271 11.55 16.59 3.38
CA GLY A 271 11.14 17.83 2.70
C GLY A 271 11.29 17.83 1.18
N SER A 272 11.88 16.79 0.60
CA SER A 272 12.12 16.63 -0.84
C SER A 272 11.39 15.42 -1.44
N ILE A 273 10.61 14.71 -0.63
CA ILE A 273 9.83 13.55 -1.08
C ILE A 273 8.80 14.00 -2.12
N ASN A 274 8.79 13.34 -3.27
CA ASN A 274 7.71 13.48 -4.24
C ASN A 274 6.66 12.39 -4.00
N ARG A 275 5.39 12.78 -3.81
CA ARG A 275 4.28 11.82 -3.62
C ARG A 275 4.14 10.83 -4.77
N LEU A 276 4.54 11.20 -5.98
CA LEU A 276 4.48 10.33 -7.16
C LEU A 276 5.68 9.38 -7.29
N GLY A 277 6.59 9.33 -6.30
CA GLY A 277 7.74 8.44 -6.29
C GLY A 277 8.55 8.52 -7.59
N LEU A 278 8.83 7.37 -8.20
CA LEU A 278 9.62 7.30 -9.43
C LEU A 278 9.00 8.11 -10.58
N LEU A 279 7.65 8.17 -10.68
CA LEU A 279 6.98 8.98 -11.71
C LEU A 279 7.21 10.48 -11.52
N GLY A 280 7.46 10.91 -10.28
CA GLY A 280 7.83 12.28 -9.92
C GLY A 280 9.35 12.54 -9.95
N GLY A 281 10.16 11.60 -10.44
CA GLY A 281 11.63 11.69 -10.44
C GLY A 281 12.30 11.32 -9.11
N ASP A 282 11.53 10.87 -8.12
CA ASP A 282 12.02 10.45 -6.81
C ASP A 282 12.27 8.94 -6.78
N VAL A 283 13.49 8.54 -7.08
CA VAL A 283 13.91 7.13 -7.20
C VAL A 283 13.81 6.32 -5.89
N ALA A 284 13.67 6.99 -4.74
CA ALA A 284 13.48 6.30 -3.46
C ALA A 284 12.00 5.99 -3.14
N GLY A 285 11.07 6.48 -3.97
CA GLY A 285 9.64 6.19 -3.85
C GLY A 285 9.18 5.00 -4.70
N MET A 286 7.90 4.67 -4.57
CA MET A 286 7.25 3.59 -5.32
C MET A 286 7.59 3.65 -6.83
N PRO A 287 7.96 2.51 -7.45
CA PRO A 287 7.91 1.13 -6.96
C PRO A 287 9.15 0.64 -6.20
N ASN A 288 10.09 1.51 -5.82
CA ASN A 288 11.19 1.14 -4.92
C ASN A 288 10.70 1.16 -3.46
N GLY A 289 10.02 0.10 -3.06
CA GLY A 289 9.22 0.07 -1.84
C GLY A 289 7.96 0.91 -1.99
N ARG A 290 7.34 1.23 -0.86
CA ARG A 290 6.28 2.24 -0.77
C ARG A 290 6.45 2.99 0.54
N ARG A 291 6.69 4.28 0.46
CA ARG A 291 6.73 5.16 1.63
C ARG A 291 5.31 5.58 1.98
N PRO A 292 4.97 5.85 3.25
CA PRO A 292 3.67 6.41 3.60
C PRO A 292 3.33 7.72 2.85
N HIS A 293 4.34 8.50 2.44
CA HIS A 293 4.17 9.70 1.62
C HIS A 293 3.76 9.42 0.16
N ASP A 294 4.04 8.21 -0.35
CA ASP A 294 3.76 7.89 -1.75
C ASP A 294 2.25 7.76 -1.96
N ASP A 295 1.76 8.45 -2.97
CA ASP A 295 0.42 8.37 -3.51
C ASP A 295 0.30 7.12 -4.37
N ALA A 296 0.11 6.00 -3.68
CA ALA A 296 0.05 4.70 -4.32
C ALA A 296 -1.13 4.60 -5.31
N VAL A 297 -2.21 5.35 -5.07
CA VAL A 297 -3.40 5.32 -5.93
C VAL A 297 -3.09 5.96 -7.28
N ASP A 298 -2.57 7.20 -7.27
CA ASP A 298 -2.18 7.89 -8.50
C ASP A 298 -1.12 7.09 -9.28
N ILE A 299 -0.10 6.58 -8.59
CA ILE A 299 0.99 5.83 -9.22
C ILE A 299 0.47 4.56 -9.89
N VAL A 300 -0.35 3.76 -9.20
CA VAL A 300 -0.88 2.51 -9.74
C VAL A 300 -1.91 2.78 -10.84
N LEU A 301 -2.75 3.80 -10.70
CA LEU A 301 -3.72 4.17 -11.72
C LEU A 301 -3.02 4.55 -13.03
N ARG A 302 -1.98 5.38 -12.95
CA ARG A 302 -1.14 5.73 -14.11
C ARG A 302 -0.46 4.51 -14.70
N ALA A 303 0.10 3.61 -13.88
CA ALA A 303 0.64 2.35 -14.37
C ALA A 303 -0.41 1.54 -15.14
N ALA A 304 -1.58 1.33 -14.55
CA ALA A 304 -2.65 0.51 -15.13
C ALA A 304 -3.10 1.03 -16.51
N ILE A 305 -3.31 2.34 -16.66
CA ILE A 305 -3.77 2.93 -17.94
C ILE A 305 -2.63 3.29 -18.92
N GLY A 306 -1.37 3.11 -18.53
CA GLY A 306 -0.20 3.39 -19.39
C GLY A 306 0.27 4.85 -19.38
N GLY A 307 0.02 5.58 -18.30
CA GLY A 307 0.54 6.91 -18.01
C GLY A 307 1.92 6.90 -17.38
N THR A 308 2.85 6.05 -17.87
CA THR A 308 4.20 5.92 -17.29
C THR A 308 5.29 6.03 -18.34
N PRO A 309 6.52 6.41 -17.97
CA PRO A 309 7.66 6.41 -18.88
C PRO A 309 7.97 5.03 -19.53
N PHE A 310 7.48 3.92 -18.97
CA PHE A 310 7.61 2.58 -19.57
C PHE A 310 6.66 2.34 -20.74
N THR A 311 5.68 3.22 -20.95
CA THR A 311 4.72 3.19 -22.04
C THR A 311 4.66 4.55 -22.75
N PRO A 312 5.75 5.00 -23.41
CA PRO A 312 5.89 6.38 -23.89
C PRO A 312 4.76 6.85 -24.83
N ALA A 313 4.24 5.95 -25.67
CA ALA A 313 3.18 6.27 -26.63
C ALA A 313 1.84 6.63 -25.97
N THR A 314 1.60 6.16 -24.75
CA THR A 314 0.37 6.44 -23.97
C THR A 314 0.63 7.28 -22.74
N ASN A 315 1.89 7.62 -22.45
CA ASN A 315 2.28 8.54 -21.39
C ASN A 315 2.05 10.01 -21.78
N VAL A 316 0.83 10.30 -22.20
CA VAL A 316 0.37 11.60 -22.65
C VAL A 316 -0.93 11.93 -21.93
N PHE A 317 -1.38 13.18 -22.03
CA PHE A 317 -2.67 13.56 -21.47
C PHE A 317 -3.80 12.70 -22.08
N PRO A 318 -4.77 12.21 -21.27
CA PRO A 318 -4.91 12.46 -19.83
C PRO A 318 -4.21 11.42 -18.95
N ASN A 319 -3.70 10.33 -19.51
CA ASN A 319 -3.10 9.23 -18.76
C ASN A 319 -1.92 9.66 -17.89
N SER A 320 -1.05 10.55 -18.39
CA SER A 320 0.15 11.01 -17.70
C SER A 320 -0.13 11.79 -16.41
N VAL A 321 -1.37 12.26 -16.23
CA VAL A 321 -1.83 13.06 -15.09
C VAL A 321 -3.03 12.42 -14.36
N ALA A 322 -3.34 11.16 -14.65
CA ALA A 322 -4.45 10.48 -13.98
C ALA A 322 -4.20 10.34 -12.47
N GLY A 323 -5.25 10.46 -11.67
CA GLY A 323 -5.16 10.35 -10.23
C GLY A 323 -6.54 10.44 -9.59
N ASP A 324 -6.75 9.90 -8.39
CA ASP A 324 -8.10 9.79 -7.79
C ASP A 324 -8.65 11.11 -7.20
N GLY A 325 -7.90 12.20 -7.33
CA GLY A 325 -8.25 13.52 -6.82
C GLY A 325 -7.94 13.72 -5.34
N VAL A 326 -7.30 12.74 -4.69
CA VAL A 326 -6.88 12.80 -3.28
C VAL A 326 -5.35 12.70 -3.22
N SER A 327 -4.69 13.82 -2.96
CA SER A 327 -3.21 13.88 -2.97
C SER A 327 -2.57 14.00 -1.59
N SER A 328 -3.37 13.95 -0.52
CA SER A 328 -2.91 14.16 0.84
C SER A 328 -3.93 13.65 1.86
N ASN A 329 -3.43 13.23 3.00
CA ASN A 329 -4.24 12.95 4.19
C ASN A 329 -4.64 14.26 4.90
N PRO A 330 -5.94 14.54 5.12
CA PRO A 330 -6.40 15.81 5.70
C PRO A 330 -6.10 15.96 7.19
N GLU A 331 -5.82 14.88 7.92
CA GLU A 331 -5.44 14.91 9.34
C GLU A 331 -4.06 15.53 9.58
N GLY A 332 -3.22 15.58 8.54
CA GLY A 332 -1.97 16.34 8.54
C GLY A 332 -0.76 15.62 7.95
N PRO A 333 0.44 16.22 8.07
CA PRO A 333 1.67 15.62 7.60
C PRO A 333 2.14 14.48 8.50
N LEU A 334 2.80 13.49 7.92
CA LEU A 334 3.49 12.41 8.65
C LEU A 334 4.48 12.96 9.68
N LEU A 335 4.71 12.18 10.73
CA LEU A 335 5.76 12.45 11.71
C LEU A 335 7.15 12.29 11.06
N THR A 336 8.10 13.14 11.47
CA THR A 336 9.51 13.05 11.05
C THR A 336 10.31 11.99 11.81
N ARG A 337 9.62 11.17 12.61
CA ARG A 337 10.19 10.13 13.46
C ARG A 337 9.30 8.91 13.45
N PHE A 338 9.89 7.75 13.69
CA PHE A 338 9.17 6.49 13.79
C PHE A 338 8.01 6.53 14.80
N PRO A 339 6.86 5.90 14.49
CA PRO A 339 6.58 5.05 13.32
C PRO A 339 6.17 5.82 12.04
N TYR A 340 6.47 7.11 11.96
CA TYR A 340 6.18 8.04 10.85
C TYR A 340 4.70 8.35 10.65
N LEU A 341 3.79 7.43 10.98
CA LEU A 341 2.35 7.68 10.94
C LEU A 341 1.88 8.62 12.05
N LEU A 342 0.86 9.43 11.74
CA LEU A 342 0.23 10.33 12.69
C LEU A 342 -0.39 9.59 13.90
N PRO A 343 -0.50 10.24 15.07
CA PRO A 343 -1.27 9.71 16.19
C PRO A 343 -2.71 9.44 15.75
N PRO A 344 -3.37 8.41 16.31
CA PRO A 344 -4.74 8.07 15.94
C PRO A 344 -5.70 9.22 16.26
N ASN A 345 -6.70 9.41 15.39
CA ASN A 345 -7.82 10.30 15.59
C ASN A 345 -8.52 10.01 16.92
N PRO A 346 -8.92 11.04 17.69
CA PRO A 346 -9.63 10.85 18.95
C PRO A 346 -11.03 10.25 18.71
N GLY A 347 -11.37 9.20 19.45
CA GLY A 347 -12.63 8.48 19.29
C GLY A 347 -13.88 9.26 19.70
N ASN A 348 -13.73 10.37 20.44
CA ASN A 348 -14.83 11.24 20.84
C ASN A 348 -15.17 12.35 19.84
N THR A 349 -14.44 12.45 18.72
CA THR A 349 -14.75 13.42 17.66
C THR A 349 -15.59 12.73 16.59
N PRO A 350 -16.77 13.27 16.22
CA PRO A 350 -17.54 12.77 15.10
C PRO A 350 -16.69 12.79 13.82
N ARG A 351 -16.76 11.71 13.04
CA ARG A 351 -16.09 11.67 11.74
C ARG A 351 -16.69 12.73 10.83
N THR A 352 -15.85 13.54 10.19
CA THR A 352 -16.29 14.54 9.20
C THR A 352 -17.00 13.90 8.01
N SER A 353 -16.70 12.64 7.68
CA SER A 353 -17.43 11.84 6.68
C SER A 353 -18.89 11.54 7.05
N ASN A 354 -19.28 11.68 8.33
CA ASN A 354 -20.68 11.59 8.76
C ASN A 354 -21.43 12.93 8.66
N ILE A 355 -20.72 14.04 8.38
CA ILE A 355 -21.31 15.36 8.21
C ILE A 355 -21.50 15.59 6.71
N ARG A 356 -22.50 14.94 6.11
CA ARG A 356 -23.08 15.51 4.89
C ARG A 356 -23.75 16.82 5.29
N PRO A 357 -23.57 17.94 4.56
CA PRO A 357 -24.49 19.05 4.68
C PRO A 357 -25.89 18.48 4.42
N VAL A 358 -26.77 18.57 5.40
CA VAL A 358 -28.20 18.36 5.19
C VAL A 358 -28.67 19.54 4.34
N THR A 359 -28.45 19.48 3.03
CA THR A 359 -29.16 20.34 2.08
C THR A 359 -30.48 19.65 1.79
N GLY A 360 -31.51 20.06 2.51
CA GLY A 360 -32.89 19.64 2.28
C GLY A 360 -33.49 18.97 3.50
N PHE A 361 -34.13 19.78 4.35
CA PHE A 361 -35.32 19.30 5.03
C PHE A 361 -36.35 18.94 3.95
N SER A 362 -36.64 17.66 3.80
CA SER A 362 -37.98 17.23 3.42
C SER A 362 -38.36 16.15 4.41
N ASP A 363 -39.11 16.55 5.43
CA ASP A 363 -40.05 15.66 6.08
C ASP A 363 -40.85 14.95 4.99
N ASN A 364 -40.81 13.61 4.99
CA ASN A 364 -41.95 12.73 4.72
C ASN A 364 -41.53 11.26 4.73
N GLU A 365 -41.90 10.61 5.82
CA GLU A 365 -42.68 9.37 5.89
C GLU A 365 -42.08 7.99 5.50
N PHE A 366 -42.23 7.11 6.51
CA PHE A 366 -42.25 5.63 6.62
C PHE A 366 -40.95 4.84 6.78
#